data_AF-A0A3D5UAJ9-F1
#
_entry.id   AF-A0A3D5UAJ9-F1
#
_cell.length_a   1.000
_cell.length_b   1.000
_cell.length_c   1.000
_cell.angle_alpha   90.00
_cell.angle_beta   90.00
_cell.angle_gamma   90.00
#
_symmetry.space_group_name_H-M   'P 1'
#
loop_
_entity.id
_entity.type
_entity.pdbx_description
1 polymer ?
#
loop_
_entity_poly.entity_id
_entity_poly.type
_entity_poly.pdbx_seq_one_letter_code
_entity_poly.pdbx_strand_id
1 'polypeptide(L)'
;MMKSLSEIAQKAKSLSRKVKIAVAMAEDANTIGAICRAAAEGFVFPILIGNKARIVELLSTQNLSMDKYEIIDLPDMTAATRESVRMVKAGEADVLMKGLVGTDKFLREVLSKERGLLPPKAVMSYTCTLELPKYHKLLLVSDTAVLPAPDLDQKIAMLKYSVNMAHTLGIDCPKV
;
A
#
# COMPACT_ATOMS: atom_id res chain seq x y z
N MET A 1 9.22 9.80 -18.38
CA MET A 1 10.03 9.34 -17.23
C MET A 1 9.81 10.28 -16.05
N MET A 2 9.30 9.75 -14.93
CA MET A 2 9.18 10.51 -13.70
C MET A 2 10.54 10.59 -12.98
N LYS A 3 10.86 11.76 -12.41
CA LYS A 3 12.18 12.04 -11.80
C LYS A 3 12.13 12.35 -10.30
N SER A 4 10.95 12.59 -9.74
CA SER A 4 10.73 12.89 -8.33
C SER A 4 9.52 12.13 -7.77
N LEU A 5 9.43 11.97 -6.45
CA LEU A 5 8.25 11.39 -5.79
C LEU A 5 7.01 12.26 -6.00
N SER A 6 7.19 13.58 -6.09
CA SER A 6 6.12 14.53 -6.37
C SER A 6 5.49 14.29 -7.75
N GLU A 7 6.28 13.99 -8.77
CA GLU A 7 5.78 13.65 -10.11
C GLU A 7 4.95 12.35 -10.10
N ILE A 8 5.30 11.37 -9.26
CA ILE A 8 4.50 10.14 -9.08
C ILE A 8 3.13 10.47 -8.52
N ALA A 9 3.06 11.31 -7.47
CA ALA A 9 1.80 11.74 -6.89
C ALA A 9 0.95 12.56 -7.89
N GLN A 10 1.58 13.48 -8.65
CA GLN A 10 0.91 14.25 -9.70
C GLN A 10 0.36 13.33 -10.80
N LYS A 11 1.13 12.33 -11.22
CA LYS A 11 0.68 11.36 -12.21
C LYS A 11 -0.55 10.61 -11.71
N ALA A 12 -0.54 10.11 -10.46
CA ALA A 12 -1.69 9.44 -9.86
C ALA A 12 -2.94 10.33 -9.85
N LYS A 13 -2.81 11.61 -9.48
CA LYS A 13 -3.91 12.59 -9.51
C LYS A 13 -4.50 12.79 -10.91
N SER A 14 -3.68 12.74 -11.95
CA SER A 14 -4.12 12.93 -13.34
C SER A 14 -4.89 11.75 -13.94
N LEU A 15 -4.93 10.58 -13.29
CA LEU A 15 -5.57 9.38 -13.85
C LEU A 15 -7.11 9.41 -13.77
N SER A 16 -7.71 10.47 -13.21
CA SER A 16 -9.17 10.68 -13.10
C SER A 16 -9.97 9.52 -12.49
N ARG A 17 -9.29 8.59 -11.81
CA ARG A 17 -9.86 7.44 -11.10
C ARG A 17 -9.47 7.55 -9.63
N LYS A 18 -10.46 7.45 -8.74
CA LYS A 18 -10.22 7.28 -7.31
C LYS A 18 -9.87 5.83 -7.03
N VAL A 19 -8.68 5.58 -6.49
CA VAL A 19 -8.25 4.24 -6.06
C VAL A 19 -8.85 3.97 -4.68
N LYS A 20 -9.61 2.88 -4.54
CA LYS A 20 -10.13 2.44 -3.25
C LYS A 20 -9.03 1.74 -2.46
N ILE A 21 -8.72 2.22 -1.27
CA ILE A 21 -7.67 1.66 -0.43
C ILE A 21 -8.27 1.14 0.87
N ALA A 22 -8.20 -0.18 1.08
CA ALA A 22 -8.58 -0.81 2.33
C ALA A 22 -7.42 -0.73 3.32
N VAL A 23 -7.64 -0.01 4.43
CA VAL A 23 -6.64 0.20 5.48
C VAL A 23 -6.93 -0.75 6.65
N ALA A 24 -6.10 -1.78 6.79
CA ALA A 24 -6.20 -2.76 7.87
C ALA A 24 -5.74 -2.16 9.20
N MET A 25 -6.60 -2.20 10.22
CA MET A 25 -6.34 -1.58 11.52
C MET A 25 -5.96 -0.10 11.38
N ALA A 26 -6.88 0.69 10.85
CA ALA A 26 -6.72 2.14 10.63
C ALA A 26 -6.70 2.94 11.95
N GLU A 27 -5.85 2.57 12.91
CA GLU A 27 -5.87 3.09 14.29
C GLU A 27 -4.55 3.80 14.68
N ASP A 28 -3.78 4.27 13.70
CA ASP A 28 -2.63 5.13 13.95
C ASP A 28 -2.72 6.47 13.21
N ALA A 29 -2.21 7.51 13.86
CA ALA A 29 -2.32 8.89 13.39
C ALA A 29 -1.62 9.12 12.04
N ASN A 30 -0.48 8.47 11.79
CA ASN A 30 0.30 8.67 10.57
C ASN A 30 -0.42 8.08 9.34
N THR A 31 -0.94 6.86 9.47
CA THR A 31 -1.73 6.17 8.43
C THR A 31 -2.99 6.97 8.11
N ILE A 32 -3.78 7.35 9.12
CA ILE A 32 -4.98 8.17 8.92
C ILE A 32 -4.63 9.50 8.26
N GLY A 33 -3.63 10.21 8.78
CA GLY A 33 -3.22 11.50 8.22
C GLY A 33 -2.81 11.37 6.75
N ALA A 34 -2.03 10.35 6.40
CA ALA A 34 -1.61 10.12 5.02
C ALA A 34 -2.78 9.79 4.08
N ILE A 35 -3.63 8.84 4.47
CA ILE A 35 -4.71 8.36 3.59
C ILE A 35 -5.82 9.41 3.42
N CYS A 36 -6.12 10.18 4.47
CA CYS A 36 -7.09 11.26 4.44
C CYS A 36 -6.59 12.47 3.63
N ARG A 37 -5.29 12.78 3.66
CA ARG A 37 -4.69 13.78 2.75
C ARG A 37 -4.83 13.34 1.30
N ALA A 38 -4.51 12.09 0.97
CA ALA A 38 -4.66 11.56 -0.38
C ALA A 38 -6.12 11.62 -0.87
N ALA A 39 -7.09 11.37 0.02
CA ALA A 39 -8.51 11.51 -0.26
C ALA A 39 -8.94 12.98 -0.45
N ALA A 40 -8.39 13.91 0.35
CA ALA A 40 -8.62 15.34 0.19
C ALA A 40 -8.08 15.87 -1.15
N GLU A 41 -6.97 15.30 -1.63
CA GLU A 41 -6.38 15.56 -2.94
C GLU A 41 -7.12 14.86 -4.11
N GLY A 42 -8.13 14.04 -3.81
CA GLY A 42 -9.13 13.58 -4.77
C GLY A 42 -8.80 12.34 -5.58
N PHE A 43 -7.70 11.63 -5.31
CA PHE A 43 -7.26 10.46 -6.08
C PHE A 43 -7.36 9.12 -5.33
N VAL A 44 -7.77 9.16 -4.05
CA VAL A 44 -7.99 7.98 -3.21
C VAL A 44 -9.39 8.03 -2.59
N PHE A 45 -10.01 6.85 -2.41
CA PHE A 45 -11.17 6.63 -1.55
C PHE A 45 -10.78 5.64 -0.43
N PRO A 46 -10.56 6.11 0.81
CA PRO A 46 -10.18 5.27 1.93
C PRO A 46 -11.34 4.43 2.47
N ILE A 47 -11.08 3.17 2.76
CA ILE A 47 -11.94 2.27 3.52
C ILE A 47 -11.18 1.94 4.81
N LEU A 48 -11.56 2.57 5.91
CA LEU A 48 -10.90 2.52 7.20
C LEU A 48 -11.50 1.38 8.04
N ILE A 49 -10.72 0.34 8.32
CA ILE A 49 -11.21 -0.88 8.97
C ILE A 49 -10.50 -1.02 10.32
N GLY A 50 -11.26 -1.14 11.40
CA GLY A 50 -10.72 -1.20 12.76
C GLY A 50 -11.77 -0.80 13.80
N ASN A 51 -11.33 -0.43 15.00
CA ASN A 51 -12.17 0.14 16.04
C ASN A 51 -12.69 1.52 15.64
N LYS A 52 -14.00 1.61 15.37
CA LYS A 52 -14.63 2.85 14.91
C LYS A 52 -14.43 4.02 15.87
N ALA A 53 -14.50 3.80 17.18
CA ALA A 53 -14.33 4.87 18.15
C ALA A 53 -12.92 5.47 18.11
N ARG A 54 -11.88 4.63 17.98
CA ARG A 54 -10.49 5.07 17.81
C ARG A 54 -10.29 5.80 16.47
N ILE A 55 -10.85 5.28 15.37
CA ILE A 55 -10.78 5.93 14.05
C ILE A 55 -11.39 7.34 14.12
N VAL A 56 -12.60 7.47 14.67
CA VAL A 56 -13.31 8.76 14.79
C VAL A 56 -12.53 9.75 15.65
N GLU A 57 -11.95 9.31 16.77
CA GLU A 57 -11.10 10.14 17.62
C GLU A 57 -9.86 10.65 16.85
N LEU A 58 -9.18 9.79 16.11
CA LEU A 58 -8.00 10.16 15.31
C LEU A 58 -8.33 11.11 14.16
N LEU A 59 -9.51 10.96 13.53
CA LEU A 59 -10.00 11.89 12.53
C LEU A 59 -10.30 13.26 13.14
N SER A 60 -10.96 13.27 14.30
CA SER A 60 -11.32 14.50 15.03
C SER A 60 -10.08 15.26 15.50
N THR A 61 -9.12 14.58 16.12
CA THR A 61 -7.87 15.18 16.63
C THR A 61 -7.00 15.78 15.52
N GLN A 62 -7.11 15.29 14.29
CA GLN A 62 -6.39 15.80 13.12
C GLN A 62 -7.22 16.77 12.27
N ASN A 63 -8.44 17.14 12.69
CA ASN A 63 -9.38 17.99 11.95
C ASN A 63 -9.67 17.47 10.52
N LEU A 64 -9.84 16.15 10.37
CA LEU A 64 -10.12 15.48 9.11
C LEU A 64 -11.64 15.28 8.93
N SER A 65 -12.15 15.50 7.70
CA SER A 65 -13.59 15.41 7.38
C SER A 65 -14.08 13.97 7.35
N MET A 66 -15.22 13.67 7.98
CA MET A 66 -15.79 12.31 8.04
C MET A 66 -16.44 11.85 6.72
N ASP A 67 -16.73 12.75 5.78
CA ASP A 67 -17.62 12.47 4.64
C ASP A 67 -16.91 11.87 3.42
N LYS A 68 -15.60 11.65 3.51
CA LYS A 68 -14.74 11.26 2.37
C LYS A 68 -14.26 9.82 2.44
N TYR A 69 -14.69 9.05 3.45
CA TYR A 69 -14.18 7.72 3.76
C TYR A 69 -15.32 6.77 4.11
N GLU A 70 -15.07 5.48 3.94
CA GLU A 70 -15.90 4.42 4.53
C GLU A 70 -15.25 3.95 5.84
N ILE A 71 -16.05 3.68 6.88
CA ILE A 71 -15.55 3.15 8.15
C ILE A 71 -16.26 1.84 8.46
N ILE A 72 -15.50 0.76 8.59
CA ILE A 72 -15.98 -0.58 8.94
C ILE A 72 -15.53 -0.88 10.37
N ASP A 73 -16.49 -1.03 11.28
CA ASP A 73 -16.22 -1.28 12.69
C ASP A 73 -15.89 -2.77 12.93
N LEU A 74 -14.60 -3.07 12.99
CA LEU A 74 -14.04 -4.38 13.30
C LEU A 74 -12.90 -4.20 14.30
N PRO A 75 -13.17 -4.14 15.61
CA PRO A 75 -12.14 -3.89 16.62
C PRO A 75 -11.10 -5.01 16.76
N ASP A 76 -11.44 -6.24 16.36
CA ASP A 76 -10.47 -7.34 16.38
C ASP A 76 -9.48 -7.22 15.21
N MET A 77 -8.20 -7.12 15.54
CA MET A 77 -7.12 -6.96 14.57
C MET A 77 -7.07 -8.05 13.49
N THR A 78 -7.36 -9.30 13.85
CA THR A 78 -7.33 -10.40 12.89
C THR A 78 -8.51 -10.30 11.94
N ALA A 79 -9.71 -10.03 12.46
CA ALA A 79 -10.92 -9.82 11.68
C ALA A 79 -10.78 -8.61 10.74
N ALA A 80 -10.29 -7.47 11.25
CA ALA A 80 -10.05 -6.26 10.46
C ALA A 80 -9.06 -6.51 9.31
N THR A 81 -7.94 -7.17 9.61
CA THR A 81 -6.92 -7.50 8.59
C THR A 81 -7.48 -8.45 7.55
N ARG A 82 -8.17 -9.51 7.99
CA ARG A 82 -8.80 -10.49 7.11
C ARG A 82 -9.84 -9.88 6.21
N GLU A 83 -10.68 -8.99 6.76
CA GLU A 83 -11.70 -8.30 5.97
C GLU A 83 -11.06 -7.39 4.94
N SER A 84 -10.03 -6.63 5.31
CA SER A 84 -9.27 -5.80 4.37
C SER A 84 -8.70 -6.62 3.20
N VAL A 85 -8.15 -7.80 3.50
CA VAL A 85 -7.66 -8.75 2.49
C VAL A 85 -8.80 -9.27 1.61
N ARG A 86 -9.93 -9.66 2.21
CA ARG A 86 -11.11 -10.16 1.50
C ARG A 86 -11.66 -9.11 0.52
N MET A 87 -11.79 -7.86 0.95
CA MET A 87 -12.29 -6.77 0.12
C MET A 87 -11.43 -6.56 -1.13
N VAL A 88 -10.10 -6.59 -0.97
CA VAL A 88 -9.17 -6.49 -2.12
C VAL A 88 -9.27 -7.71 -3.03
N LYS A 89 -9.37 -8.92 -2.45
CA LYS A 89 -9.55 -10.16 -3.21
C LYS A 89 -10.86 -10.19 -4.01
N ALA A 90 -11.92 -9.59 -3.45
CA ALA A 90 -13.26 -9.52 -4.05
C ALA A 90 -13.42 -8.36 -5.05
N GLY A 91 -12.42 -7.48 -5.20
CA GLY A 91 -12.49 -6.29 -6.05
C GLY A 91 -13.32 -5.14 -5.47
N GLU A 92 -13.67 -5.21 -4.19
CA GLU A 92 -14.36 -4.14 -3.46
C GLU A 92 -13.40 -2.98 -3.13
N ALA A 93 -12.12 -3.30 -2.97
CA ALA A 93 -11.00 -2.37 -2.84
C ALA A 93 -9.90 -2.68 -3.87
N ASP A 94 -9.15 -1.66 -4.30
CA ASP A 94 -8.08 -1.80 -5.29
C ASP A 94 -6.72 -2.13 -4.66
N VAL A 95 -6.46 -1.58 -3.47
CA VAL A 95 -5.16 -1.68 -2.78
C VAL A 95 -5.38 -1.99 -1.31
N LEU A 96 -4.54 -2.88 -0.78
CA LEU A 96 -4.43 -3.14 0.66
C LEU A 96 -3.33 -2.25 1.26
N MET A 97 -3.65 -1.53 2.34
CA MET A 97 -2.70 -0.74 3.13
C MET A 97 -2.62 -1.27 4.55
N LYS A 98 -1.39 -1.47 5.04
CA LYS A 98 -1.13 -1.84 6.44
C LYS A 98 -1.29 -0.59 7.33
N GLY A 99 -2.15 -0.67 8.34
CA GLY A 99 -2.19 0.26 9.47
C GLY A 99 -1.47 -0.29 10.70
N LEU A 100 -2.08 -0.15 11.87
CA LEU A 100 -1.55 -0.53 13.18
C LEU A 100 -1.68 -2.05 13.44
N VAL A 101 -0.96 -2.84 12.63
CA VAL A 101 -0.90 -4.30 12.75
C VAL A 101 0.54 -4.79 12.61
N GLY A 102 0.92 -5.78 13.41
CA GLY A 102 2.21 -6.46 13.32
C GLY A 102 2.45 -7.01 11.92
N THR A 103 3.65 -6.81 11.36
CA THR A 103 3.95 -7.23 9.98
C THR A 103 3.79 -8.74 9.81
N ASP A 104 4.15 -9.54 10.83
CA ASP A 104 3.95 -10.99 10.86
C ASP A 104 2.47 -11.39 10.77
N LYS A 105 1.59 -10.71 11.53
CA LYS A 105 0.14 -10.95 11.54
C LYS A 105 -0.51 -10.50 10.24
N PHE A 106 -0.11 -9.34 9.73
CA PHE A 106 -0.58 -8.83 8.45
C PHE A 106 -0.22 -9.76 7.30
N LEU A 107 1.06 -10.14 7.18
CA LEU A 107 1.52 -11.02 6.12
C LEU A 107 0.91 -12.42 6.22
N ARG A 108 0.60 -12.93 7.42
CA ARG A 108 -0.11 -14.21 7.57
C ARG A 108 -1.44 -14.24 6.82
N GLU A 109 -2.24 -13.17 6.91
CA GLU A 109 -3.52 -13.10 6.19
C GLU A 109 -3.30 -12.87 4.69
N VAL A 110 -2.33 -12.02 4.29
CA VAL A 110 -1.99 -11.77 2.88
C VAL A 110 -1.47 -13.02 2.15
N LEU A 111 -0.69 -13.86 2.86
CA LEU A 111 -0.05 -15.07 2.32
C LEU A 111 -0.91 -16.33 2.49
N SER A 112 -2.12 -16.20 3.05
CA SER A 112 -3.04 -17.33 3.21
C SER A 112 -3.37 -17.98 1.86
N LYS A 113 -3.15 -19.30 1.74
CA LYS A 113 -3.34 -20.02 0.46
C LYS A 113 -4.74 -19.89 -0.12
N GLU A 114 -5.76 -19.92 0.73
CA GLU A 114 -7.16 -19.90 0.29
C GLU A 114 -7.71 -18.47 0.22
N ARG A 115 -7.32 -17.61 1.17
CA ARG A 115 -7.97 -16.31 1.41
C ARG A 115 -7.08 -15.11 1.11
N GLY A 116 -5.79 -15.32 0.94
CA GLY A 116 -4.80 -14.28 0.71
C GLY A 116 -4.80 -13.73 -0.72
N LEU A 117 -3.89 -12.79 -0.94
CA LEU A 117 -3.72 -12.03 -2.19
C LEU A 117 -2.58 -12.54 -3.05
N LEU A 118 -1.62 -13.28 -2.47
CA LEU A 118 -0.47 -13.75 -3.21
C LEU A 118 -0.89 -14.84 -4.21
N PRO A 119 -0.67 -14.66 -5.52
CA PRO A 119 -1.00 -15.68 -6.51
C PRO A 119 -0.22 -16.98 -6.27
N PRO A 120 -0.76 -18.15 -6.69
CA PRO A 120 -0.04 -19.41 -6.60
C PRO A 120 1.34 -19.32 -7.27
N LYS A 121 2.38 -19.81 -6.58
CA LYS A 121 3.78 -19.83 -7.04
C LYS A 121 4.42 -18.43 -7.22
N ALA A 122 3.74 -17.34 -6.86
CA ALA A 122 4.37 -16.02 -6.85
C ALA A 122 5.34 -15.88 -5.66
N VAL A 123 6.37 -15.05 -5.84
CA VAL A 123 7.31 -14.68 -4.79
C VAL A 123 6.82 -13.39 -4.16
N MET A 124 6.62 -13.37 -2.84
CA MET A 124 6.39 -12.12 -2.12
C MET A 124 7.72 -11.40 -1.96
N SER A 125 7.79 -10.15 -2.42
CA SER A 125 8.98 -9.31 -2.29
C SER A 125 8.60 -7.84 -2.10
N TYR A 126 9.58 -7.02 -1.75
CA TYR A 126 9.45 -5.59 -1.59
C TYR A 126 10.24 -4.82 -2.66
N THR A 127 9.64 -3.76 -3.19
CA THR A 127 10.33 -2.75 -3.99
C THR A 127 9.98 -1.37 -3.44
N CYS A 128 10.97 -0.48 -3.37
CA CYS A 128 10.75 0.93 -3.06
C CYS A 128 11.42 1.83 -4.09
N THR A 129 10.91 3.06 -4.18
CA THR A 129 11.46 4.13 -4.99
C THR A 129 11.96 5.22 -4.06
N LEU A 130 13.23 5.56 -4.20
CA LEU A 130 13.90 6.57 -3.38
C LEU A 130 14.22 7.80 -4.22
N GLU A 131 13.99 8.97 -3.62
CA GLU A 131 14.52 10.25 -4.10
C GLU A 131 15.59 10.70 -3.11
N LEU A 132 16.83 10.77 -3.57
CA LEU A 132 17.98 11.10 -2.73
C LEU A 132 18.48 12.50 -3.10
N PRO A 133 18.67 13.43 -2.14
CA PRO A 133 19.09 14.80 -2.44
C PRO A 133 20.39 14.93 -3.26
N LYS A 134 21.29 13.94 -3.13
CA LYS A 134 22.59 13.91 -3.83
C LYS A 134 22.61 12.98 -5.05
N TYR A 135 21.47 12.46 -5.50
CA TYR A 135 21.37 11.60 -6.68
C TYR A 135 20.43 12.20 -7.71
N HIS A 136 20.81 12.14 -8.99
CA HIS A 136 20.19 12.91 -10.07
C HIS A 136 18.88 12.32 -10.61
N LYS A 137 18.42 11.18 -10.08
CA LYS A 137 17.23 10.45 -10.55
C LYS A 137 16.66 9.59 -9.43
N LEU A 138 15.47 9.02 -9.64
CA LEU A 138 14.90 8.03 -8.75
C LEU A 138 15.75 6.74 -8.73
N LEU A 139 15.91 6.16 -7.54
CA LEU A 139 16.57 4.88 -7.33
C LEU A 139 15.54 3.84 -6.87
N LEU A 140 15.43 2.73 -7.59
CA LEU A 140 14.58 1.61 -7.18
C LEU A 140 15.43 0.60 -6.42
N VAL A 141 14.94 0.12 -5.28
CA VAL A 141 15.64 -0.84 -4.42
C VAL A 141 14.71 -2.01 -4.08
N SER A 142 15.22 -3.22 -4.22
CA SER A 142 14.56 -4.48 -3.88
C SER A 142 15.62 -5.51 -3.47
N ASP A 143 15.47 -6.34 -2.43
CA ASP A 143 14.42 -6.42 -1.41
C ASP A 143 15.04 -6.04 -0.06
N THR A 144 14.49 -5.04 0.62
CA THR A 144 15.06 -4.52 1.87
C THR A 144 14.31 -4.98 3.12
N ALA A 145 13.27 -5.83 2.99
CA ALA A 145 12.36 -6.07 4.11
C ALA A 145 11.75 -7.48 4.19
N VAL A 146 11.58 -8.18 3.07
CA VAL A 146 10.77 -9.42 3.02
C VAL A 146 11.63 -10.67 2.91
N LEU A 147 12.64 -10.66 2.03
CA LEU A 147 13.49 -11.83 1.75
C LEU A 147 14.91 -11.61 2.32
N PRO A 148 15.27 -12.21 3.48
CA PRO A 148 16.58 -12.00 4.09
C PRO A 148 17.76 -12.55 3.26
N ALA A 149 17.57 -13.68 2.60
CA ALA A 149 18.59 -14.35 1.80
C ALA A 149 17.94 -14.99 0.56
N PRO A 150 17.66 -14.21 -0.50
CA PRO A 150 16.93 -14.72 -1.65
C PRO A 150 17.76 -15.71 -2.47
N ASP A 151 17.13 -16.82 -2.86
CA ASP A 151 17.68 -17.76 -3.82
C ASP A 151 17.66 -17.22 -5.26
N LEU A 152 18.11 -18.01 -6.25
CA LEU A 152 18.18 -17.58 -7.63
C LEU A 152 16.79 -17.26 -8.22
N ASP A 153 15.80 -18.11 -7.96
CA ASP A 153 14.44 -17.95 -8.50
C ASP A 153 13.76 -16.72 -7.89
N GLN A 154 13.98 -16.49 -6.60
CA GLN A 154 13.53 -15.29 -5.90
C GLN A 154 14.19 -14.03 -6.44
N LYS A 155 15.51 -14.04 -6.68
CA LYS A 155 16.22 -12.91 -7.32
C LYS A 155 15.69 -12.62 -8.72
N ILE A 156 15.38 -13.66 -9.51
CA ILE A 156 14.76 -13.49 -10.83
C ILE A 156 13.38 -12.82 -10.70
N ALA A 157 12.57 -13.20 -9.71
CA ALA A 157 11.27 -12.56 -9.47
C ALA A 157 11.43 -11.09 -9.03
N MET A 158 12.32 -10.81 -8.08
CA MET A 158 12.65 -9.46 -7.60
C MET A 158 13.07 -8.53 -8.75
N LEU A 159 13.94 -9.03 -9.64
CA LEU A 159 14.38 -8.34 -10.85
C LEU A 159 13.20 -7.98 -11.75
N LYS A 160 12.33 -8.96 -12.04
CA LYS A 160 11.14 -8.75 -12.89
C LYS A 160 10.19 -7.70 -12.28
N TYR A 161 9.94 -7.75 -10.97
CA TYR A 161 9.10 -6.77 -10.29
C TYR A 161 9.71 -5.36 -10.34
N SER A 162 11.02 -5.24 -10.14
CA SER A 162 11.74 -3.97 -10.20
C SER A 162 11.74 -3.36 -11.60
N VAL A 163 11.94 -4.18 -12.64
CA VAL A 163 11.85 -3.75 -14.05
C VAL A 163 10.43 -3.30 -14.39
N ASN A 164 9.41 -4.04 -13.99
CA ASN A 164 8.01 -3.65 -14.21
C ASN A 164 7.65 -2.33 -13.50
N MET A 165 8.14 -2.13 -12.28
CA MET A 165 8.00 -0.86 -11.57
C MET A 165 8.69 0.28 -12.34
N ALA A 166 9.92 0.06 -12.82
CA ALA A 166 10.65 1.05 -13.60
C ALA A 166 9.90 1.45 -14.89
N HIS A 167 9.36 0.49 -15.64
CA HIS A 167 8.52 0.76 -16.81
C HIS A 167 7.26 1.56 -16.44
N THR A 168 6.62 1.24 -15.32
CA THR A 168 5.46 2.01 -14.81
C THR A 168 5.84 3.47 -14.49
N LEU A 169 7.09 3.70 -14.09
CA LEU A 169 7.64 5.05 -13.87
C LEU A 169 8.11 5.74 -15.17
N GLY A 170 7.96 5.08 -16.32
CA GLY A 170 8.38 5.55 -17.64
C GLY A 170 9.89 5.52 -17.84
N ILE A 171 10.57 4.52 -17.27
CA ILE A 171 11.99 4.22 -17.49
C ILE A 171 12.05 2.98 -18.40
N ASP A 172 12.14 3.19 -19.72
CA ASP A 172 12.02 2.11 -20.72
C ASP A 172 13.21 1.13 -20.70
N CYS A 173 14.41 1.61 -20.36
CA CYS A 173 15.62 0.80 -20.28
C CYS A 173 16.26 0.93 -18.88
N PRO A 174 15.70 0.30 -17.83
CA PRO A 174 16.29 0.36 -16.50
C PRO A 174 17.66 -0.32 -16.48
N LYS A 175 18.61 0.29 -15.77
CA LYS A 175 19.93 -0.30 -15.51
C LYS A 175 19.83 -1.09 -14.21
N VAL A 176 19.87 -2.42 -14.30
CA VAL A 176 19.75 -3.33 -13.16
C VAL A 176 21.01 -4.15 -12.97
#